data_AF-K1U417-F1
#
_entry.id   AF-K1U417-F1
#
_cell.length_a   1.000
_cell.length_b   1.000
_cell.length_c   1.000
_cell.angle_alpha   90.00
_cell.angle_beta   90.00
_cell.angle_gamma   90.00
#
_symmetry.space_group_name_H-M   'P 1'
#
loop_
_entity.id
_entity.type
_entity.pdbx_description
1 polymer ?
#
loop_
_entity_poly.entity_id
_entity_poly.type
_entity_poly.pdbx_seq_one_letter_code
_entity_poly.pdbx_strand_id
1 'polypeptide(L)'
;KVFATPAMIALIEKAACKALEGQLEDGQTTVGTKLDVAHVAATPVGMNVTAEAVLTEIDNRRLVFEVVARDEKDVIGKGSHERFIVNAEKFTAKTYGKV
;
A
#
# COMPACT_ATOMS: atom_id res chain seq x y z
N LYS A 1 2.37 18.36 16.71
CA LYS A 1 2.57 16.99 16.16
C LYS A 1 1.63 16.84 14.98
N VAL A 2 2.06 16.23 13.88
CA VAL A 2 1.27 16.05 12.64
C VAL A 2 1.28 14.59 12.22
N PHE A 3 0.35 14.18 11.35
CA PHE A 3 0.31 12.83 10.80
C PHE A 3 1.59 12.55 10.01
N ALA A 4 2.32 11.50 10.38
CA ALA A 4 3.65 11.25 9.85
C ALA A 4 3.59 10.55 8.50
N THR A 5 4.51 10.87 7.59
CA THR A 5 4.68 10.16 6.30
C THR A 5 4.66 8.64 6.43
N PRO A 6 5.43 7.98 7.34
CA PRO A 6 5.37 6.52 7.47
C PRO A 6 3.98 5.98 7.86
N ALA A 7 3.20 6.74 8.64
CA ALA A 7 1.85 6.34 9.00
C ALA A 7 0.88 6.46 7.81
N MET A 8 1.04 7.51 6.98
CA MET A 8 0.30 7.66 5.74
C MET A 8 0.62 6.53 4.75
N ILE A 9 1.90 6.18 4.60
CA ILE A 9 2.33 5.06 3.75
C ILE A 9 1.74 3.74 4.23
N ALA A 10 1.78 3.46 5.54
CA ALA A 10 1.17 2.25 6.09
C ALA A 10 -0.35 2.17 5.81
N LEU A 11 -1.05 3.32 5.86
CA LEU A 11 -2.48 3.40 5.53
C LEU A 11 -2.73 3.12 4.04
N ILE A 12 -1.90 3.68 3.16
CA ILE A 12 -1.93 3.41 1.71
C ILE A 12 -1.67 1.93 1.41
N GLU A 13 -0.67 1.32 2.05
CA GLU A 13 -0.39 -0.12 1.88
C GLU A 13 -1.58 -0.97 2.30
N LYS A 14 -2.21 -0.62 3.43
CA LYS A 14 -3.43 -1.30 3.89
C LYS A 14 -4.58 -1.17 2.89
N ALA A 15 -4.76 -0.02 2.26
CA ALA A 15 -5.77 0.15 1.22
C ALA A 15 -5.50 -0.75 -0.01
N ALA A 16 -4.24 -0.83 -0.46
CA ALA A 16 -3.86 -1.72 -1.56
C ALA A 16 -4.03 -3.21 -1.21
N CYS A 17 -3.70 -3.63 0.02
CA CYS A 17 -3.99 -4.99 0.48
C CYS A 17 -5.49 -5.29 0.47
N LYS A 18 -6.30 -4.36 0.98
CA LYS A 18 -7.76 -4.48 0.99
C LYS A 18 -8.36 -4.58 -0.41
N ALA A 19 -7.81 -3.84 -1.37
CA ALA A 19 -8.25 -3.91 -2.77
C ALA A 19 -8.05 -5.30 -3.40
N LEU A 20 -7.16 -6.12 -2.82
CA LEU A 20 -6.87 -7.48 -3.28
C LEU A 20 -7.54 -8.58 -2.43
N GLU A 21 -8.25 -8.22 -1.35
CA GLU A 21 -8.94 -9.20 -0.50
C GLU A 21 -9.96 -10.00 -1.33
N GLY A 22 -9.82 -11.34 -1.31
CA GLY A 22 -10.68 -12.24 -2.07
C GLY A 22 -10.41 -12.29 -3.59
N GLN A 23 -9.39 -11.59 -4.09
CA GLN A 23 -9.03 -11.56 -5.52
C GLN A 23 -7.83 -12.44 -5.87
N LEU A 24 -7.11 -12.96 -4.87
CA LEU A 24 -5.93 -13.80 -5.04
C LEU A 24 -6.28 -15.29 -4.95
N GLU A 25 -5.51 -16.12 -5.63
CA GLU A 25 -5.63 -17.58 -5.49
C GLU A 25 -5.21 -18.05 -4.10
N ASP A 26 -5.70 -19.23 -3.69
CA ASP A 26 -5.31 -19.85 -2.43
C ASP A 26 -3.78 -20.01 -2.31
N GLY A 27 -3.25 -19.61 -1.15
CA GLY A 27 -1.82 -19.65 -0.87
C GLY A 27 -1.01 -18.51 -1.52
N GLN A 28 -1.64 -17.60 -2.25
CA GLN A 28 -1.01 -16.36 -2.71
C GLN A 28 -1.17 -15.22 -1.70
N THR A 29 -0.20 -14.32 -1.71
CA THR A 29 -0.26 -13.02 -1.03
C THR A 29 0.51 -11.99 -1.86
N THR A 30 0.55 -10.73 -1.42
CA THR A 30 1.37 -9.70 -2.06
C THR A 30 2.32 -9.02 -1.10
N VAL A 31 3.49 -8.65 -1.63
CA VAL A 31 4.48 -7.85 -0.91
C VAL A 31 4.69 -6.52 -1.63
N GLY A 32 4.79 -5.43 -0.89
CA GLY A 32 5.18 -4.13 -1.44
C GLY A 32 6.63 -4.19 -1.92
N THR A 33 6.90 -3.63 -3.10
CA THR A 33 8.24 -3.65 -3.71
C THR A 33 8.76 -2.25 -4.02
N LYS A 34 7.87 -1.29 -4.25
CA LYS A 34 8.20 0.12 -4.48
C LYS A 34 7.05 1.01 -4.06
N LEU A 35 7.39 2.16 -3.48
CA LEU A 35 6.48 3.24 -3.17
C LEU A 35 7.10 4.53 -3.68
N ASP A 36 6.31 5.33 -4.38
CA ASP A 36 6.68 6.66 -4.84
C ASP A 36 5.49 7.59 -4.57
N VAL A 37 5.48 8.24 -3.41
CA VAL A 37 4.35 9.01 -2.89
C VAL A 37 4.84 10.32 -2.31
N ALA A 38 4.28 11.42 -2.78
CA ALA A 38 4.50 12.74 -2.21
C ALA A 38 3.54 12.97 -1.02
N HIS A 39 4.05 13.50 0.10
CA HIS A 39 3.25 13.99 1.23
C HIS A 39 3.17 15.52 1.11
N VAL A 40 2.04 16.02 0.60
CA VAL A 40 1.92 17.40 0.06
C VAL A 40 1.22 18.37 1.01
N ALA A 41 0.52 17.88 2.04
CA ALA A 41 -0.12 18.70 3.06
C ALA A 41 -0.03 18.01 4.43
N ALA A 42 0.00 18.79 5.51
CA ALA A 42 0.11 18.28 6.86
C ALA A 42 -1.26 18.17 7.55
N THR A 43 -1.56 17.00 8.12
CA THR A 43 -2.80 16.78 8.86
C THR A 43 -2.57 16.88 10.38
N PRO A 44 -3.32 17.71 11.12
CA PRO A 44 -3.26 17.80 12.57
C PRO A 44 -3.90 16.58 13.25
N VAL A 45 -3.58 16.38 14.53
CA VAL A 45 -4.24 15.35 15.36
C VAL A 45 -5.74 15.64 15.46
N GLY A 46 -6.56 14.60 15.34
CA GLY A 46 -8.02 14.66 15.51
C GLY A 46 -8.81 14.61 14.21
N MET A 47 -8.18 14.83 13.05
CA MET A 47 -8.82 14.65 11.75
C MET A 47 -8.78 13.19 11.28
N ASN A 48 -9.81 12.78 10.56
CA ASN A 48 -9.83 11.50 9.88
C ASN A 48 -8.99 11.55 8.59
N VAL A 49 -8.29 10.46 8.31
CA VAL A 49 -7.54 10.27 7.07
C VAL A 49 -8.03 9.00 6.37
N THR A 50 -8.33 9.12 5.09
CA THR A 50 -8.70 8.01 4.22
C THR A 50 -7.62 7.80 3.16
N ALA A 51 -7.26 6.55 2.90
CA ALA A 51 -6.44 6.18 1.76
C ALA A 51 -7.24 5.33 0.76
N GLU A 52 -7.00 5.60 -0.50
CA GLU A 52 -7.56 4.89 -1.64
C GLU A 52 -6.41 4.32 -2.47
N ALA A 53 -6.60 3.11 -2.99
CA ALA A 53 -5.66 2.45 -3.89
C ALA A 53 -6.45 1.83 -5.05
N VAL A 54 -6.12 2.25 -6.26
CA VAL A 54 -6.76 1.77 -7.50
C VAL A 54 -5.72 0.98 -8.27
N LEU A 55 -6.00 -0.28 -8.57
CA LEU A 55 -5.13 -1.12 -9.40
C LEU A 55 -5.21 -0.63 -10.85
N THR A 56 -4.11 -0.12 -11.39
CA THR A 56 -4.06 0.48 -12.73
C THR A 56 -3.28 -0.36 -13.74
N GLU A 57 -2.40 -1.26 -13.28
CA GLU A 57 -1.61 -2.14 -14.14
C GLU A 57 -1.44 -3.52 -13.50
N ILE A 58 -1.55 -4.55 -14.34
CA ILE A 58 -1.17 -5.93 -14.01
C ILE A 58 -0.19 -6.39 -15.10
N ASP A 59 1.06 -6.63 -14.71
CA ASP A 59 2.08 -7.23 -15.54
C ASP A 59 2.55 -8.54 -14.90
N ASN A 60 1.92 -9.65 -15.32
CA ASN A 60 2.12 -10.98 -14.75
C ASN A 60 1.85 -11.00 -13.23
N ARG A 61 2.91 -10.95 -12.40
CA ARG A 61 2.81 -10.93 -10.93
C ARG A 61 3.05 -9.55 -10.32
N ARG A 62 3.39 -8.56 -11.14
CA ARG A 62 3.59 -7.16 -10.71
C ARG A 62 2.26 -6.43 -10.84
N LEU A 63 1.88 -5.75 -9.76
CA LEU A 63 0.66 -4.98 -9.62
C LEU A 63 1.06 -3.53 -9.33
N VAL A 64 0.54 -2.57 -10.10
CA VAL A 64 0.79 -1.14 -9.86
C VAL A 64 -0.52 -0.49 -9.46
N PHE A 65 -0.50 0.20 -8.32
CA PHE A 65 -1.62 0.97 -7.81
C PHE A 65 -1.34 2.46 -7.95
N GLU A 66 -2.32 3.22 -8.44
CA GLU A 66 -2.41 4.64 -8.15
C GLU A 66 -3.00 4.81 -6.74
N VAL A 67 -2.39 5.68 -5.94
CA VAL A 67 -2.75 5.83 -4.52
C VAL A 67 -2.96 7.28 -4.16
N VAL A 68 -3.97 7.53 -3.33
CA VAL A 68 -4.27 8.86 -2.80
C VAL A 68 -4.65 8.75 -1.33
N ALA A 69 -4.07 9.60 -0.49
CA ALA A 69 -4.49 9.83 0.89
C ALA A 69 -5.11 11.23 1.01
N ARG A 70 -6.24 11.33 1.72
CA ARG A 70 -6.97 12.57 1.95
C ARG A 70 -7.32 12.69 3.41
N ASP A 71 -7.25 13.89 3.96
CA ASP A 71 -7.93 14.22 5.20
C ASP A 71 -9.32 14.83 4.90
N GLU A 72 -9.93 15.46 5.89
CA GLU A 72 -11.27 16.06 5.75
C GLU A 72 -11.30 17.29 4.84
N LYS A 73 -10.14 17.82 4.44
CA LYS A 73 -10.02 19.05 3.63
C LYS A 73 -9.21 18.87 2.36
N ASP A 74 -8.05 18.23 2.47
CA ASP A 74 -7.02 18.25 1.43
C ASP A 74 -6.64 16.85 0.96
N VAL A 75 -6.10 16.76 -0.25
CA VAL A 75 -5.26 15.63 -0.64
C VAL A 75 -3.92 15.80 0.07
N ILE A 76 -3.61 14.86 0.96
CA ILE A 76 -2.41 14.93 1.79
C ILE A 76 -1.28 14.11 1.20
N GLY A 77 -1.58 13.08 0.43
CA GLY A 77 -0.56 12.36 -0.31
C GLY A 77 -1.08 11.70 -1.57
N LYS A 78 -0.20 11.55 -2.57
CA LYS A 78 -0.53 10.92 -3.84
C LYS A 78 0.70 10.35 -4.52
N GLY A 79 0.51 9.30 -5.32
CA GLY A 79 1.59 8.70 -6.10
C GLY A 79 1.27 7.27 -6.51
N SER A 80 2.26 6.39 -6.49
CA SER A 80 2.12 4.99 -6.88
C SER A 80 2.68 4.01 -5.84
N HIS A 81 2.14 2.81 -5.87
CA HIS A 81 2.55 1.69 -5.02
C HIS A 81 2.60 0.42 -5.85
N GLU A 82 3.78 -0.20 -5.93
CA GLU A 82 3.96 -1.48 -6.60
C GLU A 82 3.95 -2.63 -5.61
N ARG A 83 3.13 -3.65 -5.91
CA ARG A 83 3.06 -4.90 -5.16
C ARG A 83 3.37 -6.07 -6.08
N PHE A 84 3.89 -7.15 -5.50
CA PHE A 84 4.22 -8.36 -6.23
C PHE A 84 3.53 -9.56 -5.62
N ILE A 85 2.87 -10.37 -6.45
CA ILE A 85 2.22 -11.62 -6.03
C ILE A 85 3.29 -12.66 -5.75
N VAL A 86 3.21 -13.27 -4.57
CA VAL A 86 4.11 -14.33 -4.10
C VAL A 86 3.30 -15.48 -3.50
N ASN A 87 3.87 -16.68 -3.55
CA ASN A 87 3.36 -17.79 -2.74
C ASN A 87 3.77 -17.56 -1.28
N ALA A 88 2.79 -17.54 -0.36
CA ALA A 88 2.98 -17.13 1.02
C ALA A 88 3.96 -18.03 1.78
N GLU A 89 3.81 -19.36 1.66
CA GLU A 89 4.66 -20.33 2.36
C GLU A 89 6.10 -20.30 1.84
N LYS A 90 6.29 -20.37 0.52
CA LYS A 90 7.63 -20.31 -0.11
C LYS A 90 8.33 -19.00 0.21
N PHE A 91 7.61 -17.89 0.19
CA PHE A 91 8.18 -16.58 0.53
C PHE A 91 8.65 -16.56 1.99
N THR A 92 7.80 -16.99 2.91
CA THR A 92 8.10 -17.02 4.35
C THR A 92 9.27 -17.97 4.68
N ALA A 93 9.29 -19.17 4.12
CA ALA A 93 10.39 -20.11 4.27
C ALA A 93 11.72 -19.51 3.78
N LYS A 94 11.70 -18.84 2.61
CA LYS A 94 12.89 -18.16 2.07
C LYS A 94 13.36 -17.00 2.95
N THR A 95 12.45 -16.26 3.60
CA THR A 95 12.85 -15.16 4.51
C THR A 95 13.52 -15.69 5.77
N TYR A 96 13.01 -16.76 6.36
CA TYR A 96 13.60 -17.35 7.58
C TYR A 96 14.90 -18.10 7.32
N GLY A 97 15.13 -18.62 6.11
CA GLY A 97 16.44 -19.22 5.77
C GLY A 97 17.62 -18.25 5.70
N LYS A 98 17.41 -16.95 5.98
CA LYS A 98 18.49 -15.95 6.09
C LYS A 98 19.09 -15.86 7.50
N VAL A 99 18.42 -16.44 8.49
CA VAL A 99 18.87 -16.53 9.89
C VAL A 99 19.12 -17.98 10.25
#